data_AF-A0A7C5MTP3-F1
#
_entry.id   AF-A0A7C5MTP3-F1
#
_cell.length_a   1.000
_cell.length_b   1.000
_cell.length_c   1.000
_cell.angle_alpha   90.00
_cell.angle_beta   90.00
_cell.angle_gamma   90.00
#
_symmetry.space_group_name_H-M   'P 1'
#
loop_
_entity.id
_entity.type
_entity.pdbx_description
1 polymer ?
#
loop_
_entity_poly.entity_id
_entity_poly.type
_entity_poly.pdbx_seq_one_letter_code
_entity_poly.pdbx_strand_id
1 'polypeptide(L)'
;FMIRIKLFRLFWYFLYPLFWEPSARWPYSCLKPAQKIIQENNIKLIWNTSGPFVSSQLAYMLKQRCQVKWVCDLRDPFTDTYSFSWPSKLHWYLCRRIERRIWRKADRLVVVTPGMKRQFEKRKFIDPEKLIVITNGYS
;
A
#
# COMPACT_ATOMS: atom_id res chain seq x y z
N PHE A 1 -26.01 1.70 29.03
CA PHE A 1 -25.08 0.67 28.49
C PHE A 1 -25.12 0.57 26.95
N MET A 2 -26.29 0.31 26.35
CA MET A 2 -26.46 0.11 24.90
C MET A 2 -26.03 1.28 23.98
N ILE A 3 -26.20 2.53 24.43
CA ILE A 3 -25.82 3.75 23.68
C ILE A 3 -24.29 3.89 23.58
N ARG A 4 -23.54 3.53 24.62
CA ARG A 4 -22.06 3.58 24.62
C ARG A 4 -21.46 2.57 23.62
N ILE A 5 -22.06 1.39 23.49
CA ILE A 5 -21.65 0.37 22.51
C ILE A 5 -21.91 0.85 21.07
N LYS A 6 -23.02 1.54 20.81
CA LYS A 6 -23.31 2.12 19.49
C LYS A 6 -22.34 3.23 19.12
N LEU A 7 -22.03 4.14 20.06
CA LEU A 7 -21.05 5.20 19.86
C LEU A 7 -19.64 4.64 19.61
N PHE A 8 -19.22 3.64 20.38
CA PHE A 8 -17.95 2.95 20.18
C PHE A 8 -17.87 2.30 18.79
N ARG A 9 -18.92 1.60 18.35
CA ARG A 9 -18.98 1.02 17.01
C ARG A 9 -18.94 2.07 15.91
N LEU A 10 -19.63 3.21 16.09
CA LEU A 10 -19.59 4.31 15.14
C LEU A 10 -18.20 4.94 15.06
N PHE A 11 -17.57 5.15 16.21
CA PHE A 11 -16.21 5.67 16.33
C PHE A 11 -15.20 4.77 15.61
N TRP A 12 -15.24 3.46 15.87
CA TRP A 12 -14.37 2.50 15.19
C TRP A 12 -14.68 2.35 13.71
N TYR A 13 -15.94 2.51 13.28
CA TYR A 13 -16.30 2.54 11.87
C TYR A 13 -15.56 3.68 11.15
N PHE A 14 -15.55 4.90 11.70
CA PHE A 14 -14.83 6.01 11.07
C PHE A 14 -13.30 5.90 11.18
N LEU A 15 -12.78 5.29 12.25
CA LEU A 15 -11.35 5.10 12.45
C LEU A 15 -10.78 3.87 11.74
N TYR A 16 -11.63 2.97 11.24
CA TYR A 16 -11.20 1.73 10.60
C TYR A 16 -10.16 1.98 9.49
N PRO A 17 -10.30 2.95 8.56
CA PRO A 17 -9.27 3.18 7.54
C PRO A 17 -7.89 3.57 8.10
N LEU A 18 -7.81 4.11 9.32
CA LEU A 18 -6.57 4.52 9.98
C LEU A 18 -5.90 3.38 10.77
N PHE A 19 -6.68 2.41 11.23
CA PHE A 19 -6.21 1.30 12.08
C PHE A 19 -6.60 -0.06 11.51
N TRP A 20 -6.82 -0.14 10.19
CA TRP A 20 -7.30 -1.36 9.54
C TRP A 20 -6.32 -2.52 9.70
N GLU A 21 -5.03 -2.22 9.91
CA GLU A 21 -3.98 -3.19 10.18
C GLU A 21 -3.24 -2.87 11.50
N PRO A 22 -2.88 -3.89 12.32
CA PRO A 22 -2.13 -3.70 13.56
C PRO A 22 -0.84 -2.87 13.41
N SER A 23 -0.20 -2.96 12.25
CA SER A 23 1.06 -2.29 11.93
C SER A 23 0.89 -0.84 11.42
N ALA A 24 -0.31 -0.25 11.47
CA ALA A 24 -0.59 1.08 10.92
C ALA A 24 0.35 2.21 11.40
N ARG A 25 0.93 2.06 12.61
CA ARG A 25 1.90 3.02 13.19
C ARG A 25 3.35 2.80 12.75
N TRP A 26 3.66 1.60 12.26
CA TRP A 26 5.01 1.16 11.91
C TRP A 26 5.73 2.07 10.89
N PRO A 27 5.08 2.60 9.83
CA PRO A 27 5.73 3.50 8.89
C PRO A 27 6.29 4.76 9.56
N TYR A 28 5.56 5.30 10.55
CA TYR A 28 5.95 6.54 11.21
C TYR A 28 7.15 6.33 12.15
N SER A 29 7.21 5.19 12.85
CA SER A 29 8.36 4.83 13.68
C SER A 29 9.61 4.52 12.86
N CYS A 30 9.44 3.88 11.69
CA CYS A 30 10.56 3.46 10.84
C CYS A 30 11.08 4.57 9.91
N LEU A 31 10.33 5.65 9.74
CA LEU A 31 10.68 6.72 8.80
C LEU A 31 12.05 7.34 9.09
N LYS A 32 12.29 7.84 10.30
CA LYS A 32 13.56 8.51 10.65
C LYS A 32 14.78 7.56 10.53
N PRO A 33 14.75 6.33 11.09
CA PRO A 33 15.83 5.37 10.90
C PRO A 33 16.09 5.03 9.43
N ALA A 34 15.04 4.78 8.65
CA ALA A 34 15.20 4.45 7.23
C ALA A 34 15.74 5.62 6.41
N GLN A 35 15.33 6.86 6.71
CA GLN A 35 15.91 8.06 6.08
C GLN A 35 17.41 8.16 6.33
N LYS A 36 17.86 7.91 7.57
CA LYS A 36 19.27 7.91 7.96
C LYS A 36 20.06 6.87 7.15
N ILE A 37 19.55 5.63 7.09
CA ILE A 37 20.17 4.54 6.32
C ILE A 37 20.29 4.92 4.83
N ILE A 38 19.25 5.49 4.23
CA ILE A 38 19.26 5.90 2.82
C ILE A 38 20.35 6.96 2.56
N GLN A 39 20.47 7.95 3.45
CA GLN A 39 21.44 9.03 3.31
C GLN A 39 22.87 8.54 3.50
N GLU A 40 23.14 7.78 4.56
CA GLU A 40 24.49 7.27 4.89
C GLU A 40 25.02 6.30 3.83
N ASN A 41 24.15 5.45 3.27
CA ASN A 41 24.54 4.45 2.28
C ASN A 41 24.28 4.92 0.83
N ASN A 42 23.88 6.17 0.63
CA ASN A 42 23.60 6.75 -0.69
C ASN A 42 22.61 5.91 -1.54
N ILE A 43 21.61 5.30 -0.89
CA ILE A 43 20.65 4.41 -1.54
C ILE A 43 19.85 5.18 -2.58
N LYS A 44 19.83 4.68 -3.82
CA LYS A 44 19.12 5.32 -4.95
C LYS A 44 17.75 4.73 -5.26
N LEU A 45 17.50 3.50 -4.79
CA LEU A 45 16.33 2.71 -5.11
C LEU A 45 15.78 2.05 -3.85
N ILE A 46 14.48 2.19 -3.63
CA ILE A 46 13.72 1.38 -2.70
C ILE A 46 12.99 0.31 -3.49
N TRP A 47 13.16 -0.95 -3.10
CA TRP A 47 12.32 -2.05 -3.53
C TRP A 47 11.47 -2.49 -2.34
N ASN A 48 10.16 -2.34 -2.42
CA ASN A 48 9.26 -2.87 -1.39
C ASN A 48 8.37 -3.94 -2.01
N THR A 49 8.30 -5.09 -1.36
CA THR A 49 7.24 -6.06 -1.62
C THR A 49 6.01 -5.66 -0.83
N SER A 50 4.83 -5.74 -1.45
CA SER A 50 3.52 -5.44 -0.87
C SER A 50 3.07 -6.54 0.12
N GLY A 51 3.97 -6.97 0.99
CA GLY A 51 3.55 -7.29 2.36
C GLY A 51 2.98 -6.02 3.01
N PRO A 52 2.34 -6.14 4.17
CA PRO A 52 1.24 -5.27 4.65
C PRO A 52 1.24 -3.84 4.12
N PHE A 53 0.10 -3.30 3.67
CA PHE A 53 0.01 -2.04 2.89
C PHE A 53 0.85 -0.88 3.46
N VAL A 54 1.01 -0.85 4.78
CA VAL A 54 1.86 0.10 5.52
C VAL A 54 3.31 0.16 5.00
N SER A 55 3.85 -0.94 4.47
CA SER A 55 5.20 -1.00 3.87
C SER A 55 5.31 -0.09 2.65
N SER A 56 4.28 -0.08 1.81
CA SER A 56 4.18 0.79 0.63
C SER A 56 3.99 2.25 1.03
N GLN A 57 3.30 2.49 2.15
CA GLN A 57 3.18 3.82 2.73
C GLN A 57 4.53 4.36 3.20
N LEU A 58 5.35 3.55 3.89
CA LEU A 58 6.70 3.94 4.28
C LEU A 58 7.57 4.25 3.04
N ALA A 59 7.57 3.35 2.05
CA ALA A 59 8.35 3.53 0.82
C ALA A 59 7.95 4.80 0.07
N TYR A 60 6.65 5.09 -0.01
CA TYR A 60 6.14 6.35 -0.56
C TYR A 60 6.66 7.58 0.20
N MET A 61 6.61 7.56 1.54
CA MET A 61 7.11 8.67 2.36
C MET A 61 8.61 8.88 2.17
N LEU A 62 9.40 7.81 2.11
CA LEU A 62 10.84 7.86 1.88
C LEU A 62 11.17 8.37 0.47
N LYS A 63 10.44 7.92 -0.56
CA LYS A 63 10.56 8.47 -1.92
C LYS A 63 10.39 9.99 -1.93
N GLN A 64 9.35 10.50 -1.25
CA GLN A 64 9.10 11.94 -1.22
C GLN A 64 10.19 12.73 -0.50
N ARG A 65 10.71 12.20 0.62
CA ARG A 65 11.68 12.92 1.47
C ARG A 65 13.13 12.78 1.00
N CYS A 66 13.49 11.65 0.42
CA CYS A 66 14.86 11.33 0.01
C CYS A 66 15.05 11.42 -1.52
N GLN A 67 13.99 11.70 -2.28
CA GLN A 67 14.00 11.80 -3.74
C GLN A 67 14.55 10.55 -4.47
N VAL A 68 14.43 9.38 -3.83
CA VAL A 68 14.87 8.09 -4.38
C VAL A 68 13.85 7.49 -5.36
N LYS A 69 14.33 6.59 -6.21
CA LYS A 69 13.44 5.75 -7.03
C LYS A 69 12.77 4.69 -6.16
N TRP A 70 11.59 4.23 -6.57
CA TRP A 70 10.78 3.27 -5.85
C TRP A 70 10.10 2.29 -6.80
N VAL A 71 10.40 1.00 -6.59
CA VAL A 71 9.67 -0.13 -7.16
C VAL A 71 8.78 -0.74 -6.08
N CYS A 72 7.50 -0.88 -6.41
CA CYS A 72 6.53 -1.53 -5.55
C CYS A 72 6.13 -2.87 -6.17
N ASP A 73 6.47 -3.95 -5.50
CA ASP A 73 6.26 -5.34 -5.91
C ASP A 73 4.97 -5.90 -5.29
N LEU A 74 3.90 -5.87 -6.09
CA LEU A 74 2.56 -6.30 -5.71
C LEU A 74 2.37 -7.81 -5.88
N ARG A 75 2.41 -8.52 -4.76
CA ARG A 75 2.09 -9.96 -4.75
C ARG A 75 0.59 -10.21 -4.72
N ASP A 76 -0.12 -9.41 -3.91
CA ASP A 76 -1.57 -9.47 -3.74
C ASP A 76 -2.19 -8.09 -3.96
N PRO A 77 -3.40 -8.01 -4.54
CA PRO A 77 -4.09 -6.74 -4.70
C PRO A 77 -4.60 -6.26 -3.33
N PHE A 78 -4.45 -4.97 -3.01
CA PHE A 78 -4.77 -4.51 -1.65
C PHE A 78 -6.28 -4.51 -1.35
N THR A 79 -7.13 -3.89 -2.17
CA THR A 79 -8.58 -3.87 -1.88
C THR A 79 -9.37 -5.03 -2.42
N ASP A 80 -8.80 -5.74 -3.40
CA ASP A 80 -9.50 -6.79 -4.14
C ASP A 80 -8.85 -8.14 -3.85
N THR A 81 -8.22 -8.29 -2.68
CA THR A 81 -7.68 -9.58 -2.22
C THR A 81 -8.81 -10.52 -1.87
N TYR A 82 -8.54 -11.82 -2.00
CA TYR A 82 -9.45 -12.89 -1.62
C TYR A 82 -9.50 -13.13 -0.11
N SER A 83 -8.52 -12.61 0.65
CA SER A 83 -8.31 -13.00 2.04
C SER A 83 -9.13 -12.24 3.08
N PHE A 84 -9.77 -11.12 2.73
CA PHE A 84 -10.61 -10.38 3.67
C PHE A 84 -11.73 -9.58 3.01
N SER A 85 -12.80 -9.36 3.77
CA SER A 85 -13.93 -8.52 3.37
C SER A 85 -13.91 -7.19 4.11
N TRP A 86 -14.21 -6.11 3.40
CA TRP A 86 -14.30 -4.79 3.99
C TRP A 86 -15.58 -4.65 4.83
N PRO A 87 -15.56 -3.95 5.99
CA PRO A 87 -16.75 -3.80 6.82
C PRO A 87 -17.92 -3.08 6.12
N SER A 88 -17.63 -2.28 5.10
CA SER A 88 -18.65 -1.69 4.21
C SER A 88 -18.05 -1.29 2.86
N LYS A 89 -18.92 -1.01 1.87
CA LYS A 89 -18.51 -0.45 0.57
C LYS A 89 -17.79 0.90 0.72
N LEU A 90 -18.13 1.68 1.74
CA LEU A 90 -17.46 2.95 2.02
C LEU A 90 -16.00 2.72 2.42
N HIS A 91 -15.71 1.74 3.28
CA HIS A 91 -14.33 1.40 3.66
C HIS A 91 -13.51 0.94 2.47
N TRP A 92 -14.07 0.02 1.66
CA TRP A 92 -13.41 -0.42 0.42
C TRP A 92 -13.09 0.77 -0.47
N TYR A 93 -14.03 1.71 -0.65
CA TYR A 93 -13.83 2.90 -1.46
C TYR A 93 -12.76 3.84 -0.89
N LEU A 94 -12.72 4.07 0.43
CA LEU A 94 -11.69 4.89 1.07
C LEU A 94 -10.31 4.25 0.91
N CYS A 95 -10.18 2.96 1.17
CA CYS A 95 -8.94 2.23 0.97
C CYS A 95 -8.53 2.17 -0.51
N ARG A 96 -9.49 2.11 -1.44
CA ARG A 96 -9.24 2.25 -2.89
C ARG A 96 -8.63 3.60 -3.24
N ARG A 97 -9.11 4.68 -2.64
CA ARG A 97 -8.55 6.02 -2.85
C ARG A 97 -7.13 6.14 -2.30
N ILE A 98 -6.86 5.52 -1.15
CA ILE A 98 -5.52 5.48 -0.55
C ILE A 98 -4.56 4.68 -1.44
N GLU A 99 -4.96 3.49 -1.90
CA GLU A 99 -4.17 2.69 -2.85
C GLU A 99 -3.81 3.50 -4.09
N ARG A 100 -4.81 4.12 -4.71
CA ARG A 100 -4.64 4.97 -5.89
C ARG A 100 -3.65 6.10 -5.64
N ARG A 101 -3.73 6.73 -4.47
CA ARG A 101 -2.86 7.85 -4.11
C ARG A 101 -1.40 7.42 -4.01
N ILE A 102 -1.15 6.27 -3.38
CA ILE A 102 0.18 5.77 -3.07
C ILE A 102 0.82 5.10 -4.29
N TRP A 103 0.17 4.09 -4.88
CA TRP A 103 0.80 3.29 -5.94
C TRP A 103 0.97 4.03 -7.26
N ARG A 104 0.15 5.05 -7.56
CA ARG A 104 0.38 5.93 -8.72
C ARG A 104 1.73 6.65 -8.66
N LYS A 105 2.30 6.80 -7.46
CA LYS A 105 3.56 7.51 -7.22
C LYS A 105 4.79 6.60 -7.27
N ALA A 106 4.61 5.28 -7.39
CA ALA A 106 5.73 4.38 -7.68
C ALA A 106 6.32 4.69 -9.07
N ASP A 107 7.63 4.46 -9.23
CA ASP A 107 8.28 4.57 -10.54
C ASP A 107 8.01 3.32 -11.38
N ARG A 108 7.97 2.15 -10.74
CA ARG A 108 7.51 0.88 -11.31
C ARG A 108 6.62 0.14 -10.33
N LEU A 109 5.63 -0.55 -10.88
CA LEU A 109 4.76 -1.45 -10.14
C LEU A 109 4.92 -2.85 -10.75
N VAL A 110 5.51 -3.75 -9.97
CA VAL A 110 5.67 -5.15 -10.36
C VAL A 110 4.42 -5.91 -9.90
N VAL A 111 3.89 -6.78 -10.75
CA VAL A 111 2.75 -7.65 -10.44
C VAL A 111 3.08 -9.09 -10.82
N VAL A 112 2.48 -10.05 -10.10
CA VAL A 112 2.86 -11.46 -10.23
C VAL A 112 2.20 -12.22 -11.39
N THR A 113 1.13 -11.68 -12.00
CA THR A 113 0.45 -12.32 -13.12
C THR A 113 0.00 -11.34 -14.20
N PRO A 114 -0.12 -11.78 -15.47
CA PRO A 114 -0.74 -10.99 -16.53
C PRO A 114 -2.19 -10.61 -16.23
N GLY A 115 -2.93 -11.46 -15.52
CA GLY A 115 -4.30 -11.18 -15.09
C GLY A 115 -4.37 -9.98 -14.14
N MET A 116 -3.47 -9.93 -13.17
CA MET A 116 -3.34 -8.79 -12.27
C MET A 116 -2.96 -7.52 -13.02
N LYS A 117 -2.00 -7.58 -13.97
CA LYS A 117 -1.67 -6.43 -14.83
C LYS A 117 -2.92 -5.86 -15.53
N ARG A 118 -3.70 -6.72 -16.21
CA ARG A 118 -4.96 -6.32 -16.87
C ARG A 118 -5.96 -5.72 -15.89
N GLN A 119 -6.03 -6.22 -14.65
CA GLN A 119 -6.90 -5.64 -13.62
C GLN A 119 -6.48 -4.20 -13.29
N PHE A 120 -5.18 -3.94 -13.07
CA PHE A 120 -4.70 -2.58 -12.79
C PHE A 120 -4.84 -1.63 -13.99
N GLU A 121 -4.61 -2.11 -15.21
CA GLU A 121 -4.84 -1.34 -16.45
C GLU A 121 -6.31 -0.92 -16.55
N LYS A 122 -7.26 -1.83 -16.31
CA LYS A 122 -8.70 -1.54 -16.31
C LYS A 122 -9.10 -0.50 -15.26
N ARG A 123 -8.37 -0.40 -14.15
CA ARG A 123 -8.65 0.60 -13.09
C ARG A 123 -8.23 2.03 -13.49
N LYS A 124 -7.46 2.21 -14.59
CA LYS A 124 -7.12 3.52 -15.21
C LYS A 124 -6.53 4.58 -14.27
N PHE A 125 -5.80 4.19 -13.22
CA PHE A 125 -5.12 5.13 -12.34
C PHE A 125 -3.60 4.95 -12.27
N ILE A 126 -3.08 3.91 -12.93
CA ILE A 126 -1.66 3.64 -13.10
C ILE A 126 -1.38 3.69 -14.59
N ASP A 127 -0.28 4.34 -14.95
CA ASP A 127 0.26 4.32 -16.29
C ASP A 127 0.66 2.87 -16.67
N PRO A 128 0.15 2.30 -17.76
CA PRO A 128 0.48 0.95 -18.21
C PRO A 128 1.99 0.71 -18.38
N GLU A 129 2.77 1.73 -18.74
CA GLU A 129 4.23 1.61 -18.90
C GLU A 129 4.96 1.35 -17.57
N LYS A 130 4.34 1.71 -16.45
CA LYS A 130 4.87 1.42 -15.12
C LYS A 130 4.60 -0.01 -14.66
N LEU A 131 3.65 -0.72 -15.29
CA LEU A 131 3.20 -2.05 -14.90
C LEU A 131 4.08 -3.14 -15.54
N ILE A 132 4.89 -3.79 -14.71
CA ILE A 132 5.78 -4.88 -15.11
C ILE A 132 5.26 -6.19 -14.53
N VAL A 133 5.22 -7.26 -15.33
CA VAL A 133 4.88 -8.60 -14.84
C VAL A 133 6.17 -9.33 -14.54
N ILE A 134 6.34 -9.80 -13.30
CA ILE A 134 7.41 -10.73 -12.90
C ILE A 134 6.73 -11.88 -12.17
N THR A 135 6.73 -13.06 -12.76
CA THR A 135 6.09 -14.25 -12.17
C THR A 135 6.89 -14.78 -11.00
N ASN A 136 6.19 -15.41 -10.05
CA ASN A 136 6.86 -16.11 -8.95
C ASN A 136 7.65 -17.31 -9.49
N GLY A 137 8.82 -17.55 -8.91
CA GLY A 137 9.57 -18.80 -9.15
C GLY A 137 8.94 -19.98 -8.40
N TYR A 138 9.18 -21.18 -8.92
CA TYR A 138 8.91 -22.45 -8.25
C TYR A 138 10.15 -23.36 -8.42
N SER A 139 10.29 -24.34 -7.54
CA SER A 139 11.37 -25.33 -7.54
C SER A 139 10.83 -26.72 -7.81
#